data_AF-A0A954SQ57-F1
#
_entry.id   AF-A0A954SQ57-F1
#
_cell.length_a   1.000
_cell.length_b   1.000
_cell.length_c   1.000
_cell.angle_alpha   90.00
_cell.angle_beta   90.00
_cell.angle_gamma   90.00
#
_symmetry.space_group_name_H-M   'P 1'
#
loop_
_entity.id
_entity.type
_entity.pdbx_description
1 polymer ?
#
loop_
_entity_poly.entity_id
_entity_poly.type
_entity_poly.pdbx_seq_one_letter_code
_entity_poly.pdbx_strand_id
1 'polypeptide(L)'
;AIAVAASGYLFVKRRRLSLYRTLLLIGFSHLAWVAVRNTSIFALVGAVASCGLLDDAGDEKDRRGFSHHIDQIAAILMGVFMVVVVTGGWGAISENWKTFGWNEAPNWFGHEAMKFAARPGMPKRAYLAHFGLAGTYIMHNGPENKVFMDPRLEVCSRKTYEQWELAMSLMANRNPAWEGIVNPDGKGLPAVILDSRAARPVINGLLMTPTWRLVFADPSAAVFIPASLADELKLPMADPRPLHKPD
;
A
#
# COMPACT_ATOMS: atom_id res chain seq x y z
N ALA A 1 1.26 7.08 18.34
CA ALA A 1 0.58 6.63 19.56
C ALA A 1 1.54 6.39 20.74
N ILE A 2 2.59 5.55 20.59
CA ILE A 2 3.65 5.38 21.61
C ILE A 2 4.24 6.73 22.05
N ALA A 3 4.51 7.61 21.09
CA ALA A 3 4.96 8.98 21.34
C ALA A 3 4.03 9.82 22.24
N VAL A 4 2.71 9.66 22.07
CA VAL A 4 1.70 10.42 22.83
C VAL A 4 1.59 9.87 24.25
N ALA A 5 1.61 8.54 24.41
CA ALA A 5 1.62 7.90 25.72
C ALA A 5 2.90 8.24 26.51
N ALA A 6 4.07 8.18 25.86
CA ALA A 6 5.35 8.55 26.45
C ALA A 6 5.38 10.05 26.82
N SER A 7 4.92 10.94 25.93
CA SER A 7 4.88 12.38 26.20
C SER A 7 3.89 12.73 27.32
N GLY A 8 2.71 12.08 27.36
CA GLY A 8 1.72 12.27 28.42
C GLY A 8 2.23 11.80 29.78
N TYR A 9 2.85 10.62 29.83
CA TYR A 9 3.47 10.09 31.05
C TYR A 9 4.59 11.01 31.57
N LEU A 10 5.43 11.54 30.68
CA LEU A 10 6.52 12.45 31.05
C LEU A 10 6.02 13.84 31.48
N PHE A 11 4.97 14.35 30.83
CA PHE A 11 4.33 15.61 31.20
C PHE A 11 3.75 15.55 32.62
N VAL A 12 3.11 14.42 32.98
CA VAL A 12 2.56 14.19 34.34
C VAL A 12 3.65 14.17 35.41
N LYS A 13 4.84 13.62 35.12
CA LYS A 13 5.95 13.57 36.11
C LYS A 13 6.76 14.88 36.23
N ARG A 14 6.46 15.96 35.47
CA ARG A 14 7.18 17.26 35.48
C ARG A 14 8.72 17.11 35.46
N ARG A 15 9.23 16.21 34.62
CA ARG A 15 10.66 15.86 34.58
C ARG A 15 11.47 16.76 33.64
N ARG A 16 12.79 16.81 33.83
CA ARG A 16 13.73 17.47 32.91
C ARG A 16 13.79 16.68 31.62
N LEU A 17 12.96 17.07 30.66
CA LEU A 17 12.97 16.50 29.32
C LEU A 17 14.22 16.97 28.57
N SER A 18 14.94 16.03 27.96
CA SER A 18 15.93 16.39 26.95
C SER A 18 15.21 17.03 25.77
N LEU A 19 15.36 18.36 25.61
CA LEU A 19 14.74 19.13 24.54
C LEU A 19 14.99 18.48 23.18
N TYR A 20 16.22 18.00 22.96
CA TYR A 20 16.60 17.29 21.74
C TYR A 20 15.74 16.04 21.49
N ARG A 21 15.58 15.14 22.47
CA ARG A 21 14.80 13.90 22.32
C ARG A 21 13.30 14.19 22.13
N THR A 22 12.77 15.20 22.81
CA THR A 22 11.38 15.65 22.62
C THR A 22 11.16 16.19 21.22
N LEU A 23 12.07 17.03 20.72
CA LEU A 23 11.99 17.56 19.35
C LEU A 23 12.12 16.45 18.30
N LEU A 24 13.00 15.46 18.51
CA LEU A 24 13.07 14.27 17.66
C LEU A 24 11.74 13.51 17.66
N LEU A 25 11.18 13.24 18.84
CA LEU A 25 9.92 12.51 18.95
C LEU A 25 8.78 13.22 18.21
N ILE A 26 8.63 14.53 18.42
CA ILE A 26 7.61 15.35 17.75
C ILE A 26 7.86 15.36 16.24
N GLY A 27 9.08 15.65 15.82
CA GLY A 27 9.46 15.73 14.41
C GLY A 27 9.22 14.42 13.66
N PHE A 28 9.68 13.29 14.21
CA PHE A 28 9.50 11.99 13.58
C PHE A 28 8.07 11.47 13.67
N SER A 29 7.32 11.80 14.72
CA SER A 29 5.88 11.49 14.77
C SER A 29 5.10 12.28 13.72
N HIS A 30 5.43 13.56 13.54
CA HIS A 30 4.85 14.40 12.48
C HIS A 30 5.22 13.88 11.09
N LEU A 31 6.49 13.54 10.87
CA LEU A 31 6.94 12.94 9.60
C LEU A 31 6.26 11.60 9.34
N ALA A 32 6.11 10.73 10.35
CA ALA A 32 5.39 9.47 10.22
C ALA A 32 3.91 9.68 9.83
N TRP A 33 3.29 10.74 10.35
CA TRP A 33 1.92 11.12 10.02
C TRP A 33 1.77 11.62 8.58
N VAL A 34 2.66 12.52 8.15
CA VAL A 34 2.58 13.14 6.81
C VAL A 34 3.09 12.22 5.70
N ALA A 35 4.16 11.47 5.94
CA ALA A 35 4.84 10.71 4.92
C ALA A 35 4.35 9.26 4.86
N VAL A 36 3.19 9.06 4.21
CA VAL A 36 2.53 7.75 4.07
C VAL A 36 3.46 6.65 3.53
N ARG A 37 4.39 6.97 2.62
CA ARG A 37 5.32 5.99 2.04
C ARG A 37 6.46 5.57 2.97
N ASN A 38 6.82 6.42 3.92
CA ASN A 38 7.98 6.24 4.82
C ASN A 38 7.56 6.18 6.29
N THR A 39 6.27 5.97 6.57
CA THR A 39 5.72 5.94 7.92
C THR A 39 6.46 4.92 8.81
N SER A 40 6.85 3.76 8.27
CA SER A 40 7.59 2.73 9.02
C SER A 40 8.97 3.20 9.48
N ILE A 41 9.74 3.86 8.61
CA ILE A 41 11.07 4.39 8.93
C ILE A 41 10.95 5.48 10.00
N PHE A 42 10.01 6.41 9.84
CA PHE A 42 9.82 7.49 10.80
C PHE A 42 9.26 6.99 12.13
N ALA A 43 8.38 6.00 12.12
CA ALA A 43 7.89 5.34 13.32
C ALA A 43 9.02 4.61 14.07
N LEU A 44 9.96 3.97 13.36
CA LEU A 44 11.12 3.32 13.96
C LEU A 44 12.00 4.32 14.72
N VAL A 45 12.34 5.45 14.08
CA VAL A 45 13.14 6.49 14.74
C VAL A 45 12.38 7.09 15.93
N GLY A 46 11.07 7.34 15.78
CA GLY A 46 10.21 7.80 16.88
C GLY A 46 10.16 6.81 18.05
N ALA A 47 10.15 5.50 17.78
CA ALA A 47 10.18 4.46 18.80
C ALA A 47 11.51 4.46 19.56
N VAL A 48 12.65 4.54 18.87
CA VAL A 48 13.98 4.62 19.50
C VAL A 48 14.09 5.87 20.39
N ALA A 49 13.62 7.03 19.89
CA ALA A 49 13.58 8.26 20.69
C ALA A 49 12.68 8.12 21.93
N SER A 50 11.56 7.41 21.80
CA SER A 50 10.65 7.12 22.92
C SER A 50 11.31 6.22 23.96
N CYS A 51 12.07 5.20 23.55
CA CYS A 51 12.81 4.33 24.47
C CYS A 51 13.83 5.13 25.29
N GLY A 52 14.60 6.02 24.66
CA GLY A 52 15.56 6.87 25.39
C GLY A 52 14.87 7.81 26.39
N LEU A 53 13.70 8.36 26.03
CA LEU A 53 12.90 9.17 26.94
C LEU A 53 12.35 8.37 28.13
N LEU A 54 12.06 7.07 27.95
CA LEU A 54 11.66 6.17 29.03
C LEU A 54 12.84 5.76 29.92
N ASP A 55 14.03 5.59 29.34
CA ASP A 55 15.26 5.27 30.08
C ASP A 55 15.69 6.42 30.99
N ASP A 56 15.66 7.67 30.49
CA ASP A 56 15.88 8.88 31.30
C ASP A 56 14.86 8.99 32.46
N ALA A 57 13.67 8.40 32.29
CA ALA A 57 12.67 8.34 33.33
C ALA A 57 12.90 7.20 34.34
N GLY A 58 13.67 6.16 33.99
CA GLY A 58 13.95 5.01 34.84
C GLY A 58 15.12 5.20 35.81
N ASP A 59 16.09 6.04 35.47
CA ASP A 59 17.40 6.09 36.16
C ASP A 59 17.40 6.86 37.50
N GLU A 60 16.30 7.54 37.87
CA GLU A 60 16.15 8.21 39.17
C GLU A 60 15.71 7.24 40.27
N LYS A 61 16.70 6.71 41.00
CA LYS A 61 16.59 5.65 42.01
C LYS A 61 15.77 5.93 43.29
N ASP A 62 15.07 7.07 43.47
CA ASP A 62 14.83 7.54 44.85
C ASP A 62 13.48 8.18 45.24
N ARG A 63 12.34 7.81 44.64
CA ARG A 63 11.01 8.23 45.17
C ARG A 63 10.00 7.08 45.29
N ARG A 64 10.08 6.37 46.41
CA ARG A 64 9.31 5.16 46.75
C ARG A 64 7.87 5.48 47.19
N GLY A 65 6.92 4.67 46.72
CA GLY A 65 5.53 4.61 47.21
C GLY A 65 4.50 4.73 46.10
N PHE A 66 4.15 5.96 45.73
CA PHE A 66 3.03 6.24 44.81
C PHE A 66 3.35 6.03 43.32
N SER A 67 4.65 6.09 42.96
CA SER A 67 5.11 5.98 41.56
C SER A 67 4.89 4.58 40.97
N HIS A 68 5.06 3.52 41.76
CA HIS A 68 5.15 2.15 41.23
C HIS A 68 3.83 1.67 40.60
N HIS A 69 2.68 2.01 41.19
CA HIS A 69 1.39 1.63 40.64
C HIS A 69 1.07 2.38 39.34
N ILE A 70 1.42 3.65 39.25
CA ILE A 70 1.24 4.45 38.02
C ILE A 70 2.13 3.88 36.91
N ASP A 71 3.37 3.51 37.24
CA ASP A 71 4.34 2.96 36.28
C ASP A 71 3.88 1.58 35.77
N GLN A 72 3.34 0.73 36.66
CA GLN A 72 2.72 -0.55 36.28
C GLN A 72 1.49 -0.36 35.40
N ILE A 73 0.59 0.55 35.74
CA ILE A 73 -0.61 0.85 34.94
C ILE A 73 -0.20 1.36 33.55
N ALA A 74 0.75 2.28 33.48
CA ALA A 74 1.26 2.80 32.22
C ALA A 74 1.90 1.70 31.35
N ALA A 75 2.69 0.80 31.96
CA ALA A 75 3.30 -0.34 31.26
C ALA A 75 2.23 -1.31 30.74
N ILE A 76 1.21 -1.63 31.55
CA ILE A 76 0.09 -2.49 31.14
C ILE A 76 -0.67 -1.86 29.98
N LEU A 77 -1.03 -0.58 30.08
CA LEU A 77 -1.74 0.15 29.02
C LEU A 77 -0.91 0.18 27.73
N MET A 78 0.39 0.39 27.83
CA MET A 78 1.28 0.34 26.67
C MET A 78 1.35 -1.06 26.05
N GLY A 79 1.46 -2.11 26.87
CA GLY A 79 1.43 -3.49 26.42
C GLY A 79 0.12 -3.86 25.72
N VAL A 80 -1.02 -3.52 26.32
CA VAL A 80 -2.35 -3.70 25.71
C VAL A 80 -2.44 -2.94 24.39
N PHE A 81 -1.96 -1.69 24.36
CA PHE A 81 -1.96 -0.88 23.15
C PHE A 81 -1.11 -1.50 22.03
N MET A 82 0.09 -2.01 22.34
CA MET A 82 0.93 -2.73 21.38
C MET A 82 0.22 -3.96 20.83
N VAL A 83 -0.43 -4.76 21.69
CA VAL A 83 -1.21 -5.93 21.26
C VAL A 83 -2.34 -5.49 20.33
N VAL A 84 -3.13 -4.47 20.69
CA VAL A 84 -4.23 -3.96 19.88
C VAL A 84 -3.77 -3.45 18.51
N VAL A 85 -2.61 -2.80 18.43
CA VAL A 85 -2.03 -2.34 17.15
C VAL A 85 -1.59 -3.53 16.31
N VAL A 86 -0.86 -4.47 16.89
CA VAL A 86 -0.27 -5.59 16.15
C VAL A 86 -1.31 -6.62 15.70
N THR A 87 -2.44 -6.74 16.41
CA THR A 87 -3.53 -7.65 16.03
C THR A 87 -4.53 -7.03 15.04
N GLY A 88 -4.32 -5.78 14.61
CA GLY A 88 -5.27 -5.09 13.72
C GLY A 88 -6.47 -4.48 14.43
N GLY A 89 -6.59 -4.65 15.76
CA GLY A 89 -7.66 -4.02 16.55
C GLY A 89 -7.66 -2.49 16.45
N TRP A 90 -6.49 -1.87 16.29
CA TRP A 90 -6.40 -0.44 16.01
C TRP A 90 -7.09 -0.06 14.69
N GLY A 91 -6.92 -0.87 13.63
CA GLY A 91 -7.55 -0.63 12.33
C GLY A 91 -9.07 -0.78 12.35
N ALA A 92 -9.64 -1.50 13.32
CA ALA A 92 -11.09 -1.57 13.51
C ALA A 92 -11.65 -0.31 14.21
N ILE A 93 -10.80 0.44 14.91
CA ILE A 93 -11.17 1.63 15.69
C ILE A 93 -10.83 2.92 14.93
N SER A 94 -9.68 2.94 14.25
CA SER A 94 -9.27 4.04 13.36
C SER A 94 -9.79 3.78 11.96
N GLU A 95 -10.38 4.79 11.32
CA GLU A 95 -10.88 4.75 9.94
C GLU A 95 -10.10 3.77 9.03
N ASN A 96 -10.82 2.80 8.45
CA ASN A 96 -10.36 1.53 7.84
C ASN A 96 -9.23 1.59 6.78
N TRP A 97 -8.70 2.75 6.42
CA TRP A 97 -7.79 2.92 5.29
C TRP A 97 -6.32 2.62 5.62
N LYS A 98 -5.96 2.39 6.89
CA LYS A 98 -4.61 2.02 7.36
C LYS A 98 -4.67 0.89 8.38
N THR A 99 -4.96 -0.32 7.91
CA THR A 99 -4.86 -1.51 8.75
C THR A 99 -3.39 -1.88 8.91
N PHE A 100 -2.88 -1.75 10.14
CA PHE A 100 -1.61 -2.36 10.54
C PHE A 100 -1.96 -3.60 11.37
N GLY A 101 -1.37 -4.73 11.05
CA GLY A 101 -1.64 -5.97 11.78
C GLY A 101 -0.77 -7.12 11.30
N TRP A 102 -1.01 -8.30 11.89
CA TRP A 102 -0.48 -9.55 11.38
C TRP A 102 -1.12 -9.91 10.05
N ASN A 103 -0.29 -10.41 9.13
CA ASN A 103 -0.64 -10.71 7.74
C ASN A 103 -0.95 -9.47 6.90
N GLU A 104 -1.08 -9.73 5.60
CA GLU A 104 -1.59 -8.75 4.66
C GLU A 104 -3.10 -8.54 4.88
N ALA A 105 -3.56 -7.29 4.73
CA ALA A 105 -4.99 -7.02 4.75
C ALA A 105 -5.70 -7.72 3.57
N PRO A 106 -6.90 -8.30 3.79
CA PRO A 106 -7.66 -8.94 2.71
C PRO A 106 -7.88 -7.99 1.55
N ASN A 107 -7.77 -8.49 0.32
CA ASN A 107 -7.97 -7.69 -0.90
C ASN A 107 -7.05 -6.46 -1.00
N TRP A 108 -5.96 -6.39 -0.23
CA TRP A 108 -5.03 -5.27 -0.30
C TRP A 108 -4.20 -5.33 -1.57
N PHE A 109 -3.61 -6.50 -1.87
CA PHE A 109 -2.99 -6.78 -3.16
C PHE A 109 -3.82 -7.72 -4.01
N GLY A 110 -3.84 -7.47 -5.32
CA GLY A 110 -4.57 -8.30 -6.30
C GLY A 110 -3.90 -9.61 -6.62
N HIS A 111 -3.58 -10.42 -5.62
CA HIS A 111 -2.91 -11.71 -5.80
C HIS A 111 -3.64 -12.65 -6.76
N GLU A 112 -4.96 -12.76 -6.66
CA GLU A 112 -5.74 -13.64 -7.53
C GLU A 112 -5.78 -13.11 -8.98
N ALA A 113 -5.89 -11.79 -9.17
CA ALA A 113 -5.72 -11.18 -10.49
C ALA A 113 -4.32 -11.46 -11.09
N MET A 114 -3.26 -11.40 -10.29
CA MET A 114 -1.90 -11.69 -10.77
C MET A 114 -1.71 -13.16 -11.15
N LYS A 115 -2.25 -14.10 -10.35
CA LYS A 115 -2.24 -15.53 -10.66
C LYS A 115 -3.09 -15.84 -11.90
N PHE A 116 -4.23 -15.18 -12.05
CA PHE A 116 -5.06 -15.29 -13.23
C PHE A 116 -4.31 -14.83 -14.49
N ALA A 117 -3.61 -13.69 -14.41
CA ALA A 117 -2.79 -13.16 -15.49
C ALA A 117 -1.55 -14.03 -15.82
N ALA A 118 -1.20 -15.00 -14.96
CA ALA A 118 -0.10 -15.94 -15.15
C ALA A 118 -0.47 -17.18 -16.00
N ARG A 119 -1.76 -17.36 -16.32
CA ARG A 119 -2.22 -18.57 -17.01
C ARG A 119 -1.57 -18.73 -18.39
N PRO A 120 -1.35 -19.97 -18.86
CA PRO A 120 -0.86 -20.22 -20.21
C PRO A 120 -1.69 -19.50 -21.27
N GLY A 121 -1.02 -18.88 -22.24
CA GLY A 121 -1.66 -18.10 -23.31
C GLY A 121 -1.91 -16.62 -22.98
N MET A 122 -1.82 -16.21 -21.71
CA MET A 122 -1.93 -14.79 -21.34
C MET A 122 -0.73 -13.97 -21.86
N PRO A 123 -0.90 -12.65 -22.07
CA PRO A 123 0.19 -11.79 -22.53
C PRO A 123 1.41 -11.87 -21.61
N LYS A 124 2.60 -11.97 -22.22
CA LYS A 124 3.89 -11.95 -21.50
C LYS A 124 4.27 -10.57 -20.95
N ARG A 125 3.48 -9.55 -21.26
CA ARG A 125 3.67 -8.16 -20.83
C ARG A 125 2.43 -7.71 -20.08
N ALA A 126 2.63 -6.95 -19.02
CA ALA A 126 1.56 -6.33 -18.25
C ALA A 126 1.78 -4.83 -18.10
N TYR A 127 0.69 -4.08 -18.21
CA TYR A 127 0.58 -2.68 -17.85
C TYR A 127 -0.22 -2.57 -16.56
N LEU A 128 0.36 -1.97 -15.52
CA LEU A 128 -0.23 -1.97 -14.18
C LEU A 128 -0.48 -0.54 -13.67
N ALA A 129 -1.56 -0.36 -12.90
CA ALA A 129 -2.01 0.93 -12.41
C ALA A 129 -1.14 1.60 -11.33
N HIS A 130 -0.19 0.88 -10.73
CA HIS A 130 0.81 1.47 -9.82
C HIS A 130 1.92 0.45 -9.49
N PHE A 131 2.99 0.93 -8.85
CA PHE A 131 4.15 0.13 -8.44
C PHE A 131 3.81 -1.02 -7.49
N GLY A 132 2.89 -0.82 -6.54
CA GLY A 132 2.44 -1.89 -5.64
C GLY A 132 1.92 -3.11 -6.40
N LEU A 133 1.03 -2.86 -7.37
CA LEU A 133 0.46 -3.90 -8.21
C LEU A 133 1.52 -4.55 -9.12
N ALA A 134 2.43 -3.75 -9.68
CA ALA A 134 3.59 -4.24 -10.44
C ALA A 134 4.48 -5.17 -9.61
N GLY A 135 4.67 -4.86 -8.32
CA GLY A 135 5.46 -5.68 -7.39
C GLY A 135 4.79 -7.02 -7.14
N THR A 136 3.48 -6.99 -6.85
CA THR A 136 2.67 -8.20 -6.70
C THR A 136 2.66 -9.05 -7.96
N TYR A 137 2.61 -8.42 -9.15
CA TYR A 137 2.67 -9.13 -10.42
C TYR A 137 4.01 -9.85 -10.58
N ILE A 138 5.14 -9.16 -10.38
CA ILE A 138 6.48 -9.74 -10.47
C ILE A 138 6.65 -10.91 -9.49
N MET A 139 6.09 -10.82 -8.28
CA MET A 139 6.14 -11.90 -7.29
C MET A 139 5.51 -13.21 -7.82
N HIS A 140 4.41 -13.10 -8.59
CA HIS A 140 3.67 -14.25 -9.13
C HIS A 140 4.08 -14.67 -10.55
N ASN A 141 4.67 -13.74 -11.33
CA ASN A 141 4.82 -13.88 -12.78
C ASN A 141 6.24 -13.63 -13.30
N GLY A 142 7.14 -13.15 -12.44
CA GLY A 142 8.54 -12.95 -12.80
C GLY A 142 9.35 -14.25 -12.71
N PRO A 143 10.48 -14.33 -13.44
CA PRO A 143 11.06 -13.30 -14.30
C PRO A 143 10.56 -13.30 -15.76
N GLU A 144 9.77 -14.28 -16.18
CA GLU A 144 9.38 -14.51 -17.58
C GLU A 144 8.44 -13.42 -18.12
N ASN A 145 7.49 -12.96 -17.30
CA ASN A 145 6.58 -11.89 -17.68
C ASN A 145 7.14 -10.53 -17.28
N LYS A 146 6.95 -9.53 -18.15
CA LYS A 146 7.51 -8.18 -17.99
C LYS A 146 6.42 -7.17 -17.63
N VAL A 147 6.78 -6.19 -16.82
CA VAL A 147 5.92 -5.05 -16.48
C VAL A 147 6.38 -3.81 -17.24
N PHE A 148 5.45 -2.91 -17.57
CA PHE A 148 5.78 -1.63 -18.21
C PHE A 148 6.72 -0.76 -17.36
N MET A 149 6.52 -0.78 -16.04
CA MET A 149 7.30 -0.02 -15.07
C MET A 149 7.72 -0.93 -13.92
N ASP A 150 9.01 -1.22 -13.79
CA ASP A 150 9.55 -2.18 -12.82
C ASP A 150 9.78 -1.51 -11.45
N PRO A 151 9.04 -1.92 -10.40
CA PRO A 151 9.18 -1.34 -9.05
C PRO A 151 10.50 -1.70 -8.36
N ARG A 152 11.27 -2.67 -8.88
CA ARG A 152 12.60 -3.01 -8.35
C ARG A 152 13.65 -1.97 -8.72
N LEU A 153 13.39 -1.21 -9.78
CA LEU A 153 14.16 -0.02 -10.10
C LEU A 153 13.59 1.10 -9.23
N GLU A 154 14.31 1.51 -8.18
CA GLU A 154 13.85 2.54 -7.23
C GLU A 154 13.32 3.81 -7.92
N VAL A 155 13.85 4.11 -9.12
CA VAL A 155 13.43 5.21 -9.97
C VAL A 155 13.37 4.74 -11.42
N CYS A 156 12.20 4.88 -12.06
CA CYS A 156 12.07 4.75 -13.51
C CYS A 156 12.49 6.05 -14.23
N SER A 157 12.79 5.98 -15.52
CA SER A 157 13.11 7.20 -16.27
C SER A 157 11.89 8.14 -16.30
N ARG A 158 12.14 9.46 -16.28
CA ARG A 158 11.08 10.47 -16.40
C ARG A 158 10.18 10.22 -17.61
N LYS A 159 10.77 9.89 -18.76
CA LYS A 159 10.05 9.57 -19.99
C LYS A 159 9.11 8.38 -19.82
N THR A 160 9.57 7.32 -19.16
CA THR A 160 8.72 6.13 -18.88
C THR A 160 7.54 6.49 -17.98
N TYR A 161 7.78 7.32 -16.96
CA TYR A 161 6.72 7.78 -16.06
C TYR A 161 5.68 8.65 -16.80
N GLU A 162 6.13 9.62 -17.62
CA GLU A 162 5.25 10.47 -18.41
C GLU A 162 4.41 9.66 -19.41
N GLN A 163 5.00 8.63 -20.04
CA GLN A 163 4.28 7.71 -20.91
C GLN A 163 3.24 6.88 -20.15
N TRP A 164 3.57 6.43 -18.95
CA TRP A 164 2.65 5.72 -18.08
C TRP A 164 1.44 6.60 -17.67
N GLU A 165 1.68 7.82 -17.19
CA GLU A 165 0.60 8.77 -16.88
C GLU A 165 -0.28 9.07 -18.09
N LEU A 166 0.35 9.32 -19.25
CA LEU A 166 -0.36 9.59 -20.50
C LEU A 166 -1.24 8.41 -20.92
N ALA A 167 -0.74 7.18 -20.84
CA ALA A 167 -1.51 5.98 -21.17
C ALA A 167 -2.72 5.81 -20.22
N MET A 168 -2.55 6.02 -18.91
CA MET A 168 -3.67 6.00 -17.94
C MET A 168 -4.76 7.03 -18.30
N SER A 169 -4.34 8.26 -18.62
CA SER A 169 -5.26 9.34 -19.01
C SER A 169 -6.01 9.04 -20.31
N LEU A 170 -5.33 8.52 -21.33
CA LEU A 170 -5.93 8.16 -22.60
C LEU A 170 -6.91 6.98 -22.45
N MET A 171 -6.58 5.97 -21.65
CA MET A 171 -7.49 4.87 -21.32
C MET A 171 -8.76 5.36 -20.62
N ALA A 172 -8.64 6.24 -19.62
CA ALA A 172 -9.80 6.83 -18.93
C ALA A 172 -10.73 7.59 -19.89
N ASN A 173 -10.15 8.24 -20.90
CA ASN A 173 -10.87 8.99 -21.93
C ASN A 173 -11.28 8.16 -23.16
N ARG A 174 -11.14 6.83 -23.11
CA ARG A 174 -11.50 5.90 -24.20
C ARG A 174 -10.78 6.19 -25.52
N ASN A 175 -9.59 6.76 -25.45
CA ASN A 175 -8.79 7.09 -26.63
C ASN A 175 -7.79 5.96 -26.90
N PRO A 176 -7.89 5.20 -28.02
CA PRO A 176 -7.05 4.03 -28.28
C PRO A 176 -5.56 4.36 -28.50
N ALA A 177 -5.17 5.65 -28.59
CA ALA A 177 -3.77 6.04 -28.79
C ALA A 177 -2.80 5.53 -27.69
N TRP A 178 -3.31 5.15 -26.51
CA TRP A 178 -2.47 4.55 -25.46
C TRP A 178 -1.90 3.18 -25.87
N GLU A 179 -2.56 2.46 -26.78
CA GLU A 179 -2.11 1.14 -27.25
C GLU A 179 -0.72 1.25 -27.90
N GLY A 180 -0.46 2.32 -28.65
CA GLY A 180 0.85 2.60 -29.25
C GLY A 180 1.93 2.94 -28.23
N ILE A 181 1.56 3.47 -27.06
CA ILE A 181 2.49 3.75 -25.95
C ILE A 181 2.94 2.43 -25.31
N VAL A 182 1.98 1.52 -25.08
CA VAL A 182 2.23 0.26 -24.37
C VAL A 182 2.63 -0.89 -25.28
N ASN A 183 2.67 -0.69 -26.60
CA ASN A 183 3.09 -1.67 -27.62
C ASN A 183 3.95 -1.00 -28.72
N PRO A 184 5.08 -0.36 -28.37
CA PRO A 184 5.87 0.42 -29.33
C PRO A 184 6.53 -0.42 -30.42
N ASP A 185 6.71 -1.73 -30.17
CA ASP A 185 7.36 -2.68 -31.06
C ASP A 185 6.37 -3.57 -31.83
N GLY A 186 5.07 -3.40 -31.62
CA GLY A 186 4.03 -4.18 -32.30
C GLY A 186 4.00 -5.67 -31.92
N LYS A 187 4.77 -6.10 -30.92
CA LYS A 187 4.91 -7.53 -30.55
C LYS A 187 3.73 -8.10 -29.77
N GLY A 188 2.73 -7.28 -29.49
CA GLY A 188 1.47 -7.69 -28.86
C GLY A 188 1.08 -6.75 -27.73
N LEU A 189 -0.23 -6.55 -27.61
CA LEU A 189 -0.79 -5.73 -26.54
C LEU A 189 -0.60 -6.44 -25.18
N PRO A 190 -0.28 -5.68 -24.12
CA PRO A 190 -0.12 -6.24 -22.79
C PRO A 190 -1.47 -6.61 -22.16
N ALA A 191 -1.44 -7.40 -21.10
CA ALA A 191 -2.55 -7.43 -20.15
C ALA A 191 -2.58 -6.08 -19.40
N VAL A 192 -3.76 -5.48 -19.23
CA VAL A 192 -3.94 -4.27 -18.43
C VAL A 192 -4.55 -4.65 -17.09
N ILE A 193 -3.83 -4.39 -16.01
CA ILE A 193 -4.24 -4.78 -14.66
C ILE A 193 -4.40 -3.52 -13.81
N LEU A 194 -5.62 -3.29 -13.33
CA LEU A 194 -6.05 -2.04 -12.70
C LEU A 194 -6.54 -2.31 -11.29
N ASP A 195 -6.03 -1.55 -10.32
CA ASP A 195 -6.52 -1.58 -8.93
C ASP A 195 -7.92 -0.94 -8.87
N SER A 196 -8.81 -1.58 -8.10
CA SER A 196 -10.22 -1.20 -7.98
C SER A 196 -10.44 0.14 -7.25
N ARG A 197 -9.49 0.56 -6.40
CA ARG A 197 -9.60 1.75 -5.53
C ARG A 197 -9.16 3.02 -6.26
N ALA A 198 -8.03 2.99 -6.95
CA ALA A 198 -7.37 4.17 -7.53
C ALA A 198 -7.56 4.31 -9.04
N ALA A 199 -7.79 3.21 -9.78
CA ALA A 199 -7.86 3.24 -11.25
C ALA A 199 -9.31 3.28 -11.79
N ARG A 200 -10.27 3.75 -10.99
CA ARG A 200 -11.70 3.72 -11.34
C ARG A 200 -12.05 4.40 -12.68
N PRO A 201 -11.53 5.60 -13.01
CA PRO A 201 -11.80 6.21 -14.32
C PRO A 201 -11.30 5.35 -15.48
N VAL A 202 -10.13 4.71 -15.32
CA VAL A 202 -9.50 3.85 -16.33
C VAL A 202 -10.31 2.57 -16.54
N ILE A 203 -10.75 1.93 -15.46
CA ILE A 203 -11.63 0.75 -15.50
C ILE A 203 -12.90 1.06 -16.28
N ASN A 204 -13.57 2.18 -15.95
CA ASN A 204 -14.79 2.60 -16.64
C ASN A 204 -14.53 2.91 -18.13
N GLY A 205 -13.39 3.50 -18.45
CA GLY A 205 -12.97 3.74 -19.83
C GLY A 205 -12.81 2.45 -20.64
N LEU A 206 -12.11 1.45 -20.08
CA LEU A 206 -11.90 0.16 -20.75
C LEU A 206 -13.18 -0.68 -20.85
N LEU A 207 -14.06 -0.65 -19.85
CA LEU A 207 -15.38 -1.31 -19.94
C LEU A 207 -16.23 -0.81 -21.12
N MET A 208 -15.98 0.43 -21.58
CA MET A 208 -16.66 1.05 -22.71
C MET A 208 -15.87 0.96 -24.02
N THR A 209 -14.74 0.24 -24.04
CA THR A 209 -13.87 0.09 -25.21
C THR A 209 -14.04 -1.33 -25.79
N PRO A 210 -14.78 -1.51 -26.90
CA PRO A 210 -15.16 -2.85 -27.40
C PRO A 210 -14.00 -3.78 -27.79
N THR A 211 -12.82 -3.21 -28.07
CA THR A 211 -11.61 -3.98 -28.42
C THR A 211 -10.94 -4.61 -27.19
N TRP A 212 -11.40 -4.29 -25.98
CA TRP A 212 -10.88 -4.83 -24.72
C TRP A 212 -11.97 -5.56 -23.95
N ARG A 213 -11.61 -6.67 -23.31
CA ARG A 213 -12.52 -7.47 -22.49
C ARG A 213 -12.03 -7.55 -21.05
N LEU A 214 -12.93 -7.27 -20.10
CA LEU A 214 -12.73 -7.63 -18.70
C LEU A 214 -12.83 -9.15 -18.57
N VAL A 215 -11.72 -9.81 -18.24
CA VAL A 215 -11.64 -11.28 -18.13
C VAL A 215 -11.49 -11.78 -16.70
N PHE A 216 -11.18 -10.88 -15.77
CA PHE A 216 -11.15 -11.17 -14.33
C PHE A 216 -11.45 -9.90 -13.54
N ALA A 217 -12.21 -10.05 -12.45
CA ALA A 217 -12.46 -8.99 -11.49
C ALA A 217 -12.66 -9.60 -10.09
N ASP A 218 -11.99 -9.01 -9.11
CA ASP A 218 -12.22 -9.26 -7.68
C ASP A 218 -12.31 -7.90 -6.95
N PRO A 219 -12.50 -7.85 -5.62
CA PRO A 219 -12.56 -6.58 -4.89
C PRO A 219 -11.29 -5.72 -4.99
N SER A 220 -10.13 -6.30 -5.35
CA SER A 220 -8.83 -5.62 -5.37
C SER A 220 -8.40 -5.15 -6.76
N ALA A 221 -8.69 -5.91 -7.82
CA ALA A 221 -8.18 -5.62 -9.15
C ALA A 221 -9.05 -6.17 -10.29
N ALA A 222 -8.90 -5.52 -11.45
CA ALA A 222 -9.48 -5.92 -12.73
C ALA A 222 -8.37 -6.28 -13.73
N VAL A 223 -8.58 -7.34 -14.52
CA VAL A 223 -7.70 -7.72 -15.63
C VAL A 223 -8.44 -7.56 -16.95
N PHE A 224 -7.88 -6.74 -17.83
CA PHE A 224 -8.32 -6.55 -19.20
C PHE A 224 -7.29 -7.10 -20.18
N ILE A 225 -7.77 -7.72 -21.25
CA ILE A 225 -6.95 -8.15 -22.39
C ILE A 225 -7.67 -7.78 -23.70
N PRO A 226 -6.98 -7.79 -24.85
CA PRO A 226 -7.64 -7.61 -26.14
C PRO A 226 -8.77 -8.63 -26.33
N ALA A 227 -9.91 -8.18 -26.85
CA ALA A 227 -11.09 -9.03 -27.04
C ALA A 227 -10.80 -10.23 -27.95
N SER A 228 -9.99 -10.04 -29.00
CA SER A 228 -9.54 -11.11 -29.90
C SER A 228 -8.78 -12.21 -29.17
N LEU A 229 -7.88 -11.85 -28.26
CA LEU A 229 -7.14 -12.80 -27.44
C LEU A 229 -8.06 -13.49 -26.43
N ALA A 230 -9.02 -12.77 -25.85
CA ALA A 230 -10.01 -13.37 -24.97
C ALA A 230 -10.87 -14.41 -25.71
N ASP A 231 -11.21 -14.18 -26.98
CA ASP A 231 -11.94 -15.13 -27.82
C ASP A 231 -11.10 -16.36 -28.14
N GLU A 232 -9.83 -16.18 -28.50
CA GLU A 232 -8.88 -17.28 -28.74
C GLU A 232 -8.74 -18.19 -27.50
N LEU A 233 -8.60 -17.57 -26.33
CA LEU A 233 -8.49 -18.26 -25.05
C LEU A 233 -9.84 -18.73 -24.48
N LYS A 234 -10.96 -18.45 -25.17
CA LYS A 234 -12.33 -18.75 -24.73
C LYS A 234 -12.65 -18.23 -23.33
N LEU A 235 -12.14 -17.05 -23.00
CA LEU A 235 -12.36 -16.40 -21.71
C LEU A 235 -13.69 -15.64 -21.72
N PRO A 236 -14.60 -15.95 -20.78
CA PRO A 236 -15.86 -15.21 -20.67
C PRO A 236 -15.61 -13.78 -20.21
N MET A 237 -16.59 -12.91 -20.47
CA MET A 237 -16.63 -11.60 -19.84
C MET A 237 -16.87 -11.76 -18.33
N ALA A 238 -15.97 -11.21 -17.51
CA ALA A 238 -16.12 -11.25 -16.06
C ALA A 238 -17.11 -10.18 -15.58
N ASP A 239 -17.71 -10.45 -14.42
CA ASP A 239 -18.64 -9.56 -13.75
C ASP A 239 -17.89 -8.38 -13.09
N PRO A 240 -18.21 -7.11 -13.42
CA PRO A 240 -17.52 -5.96 -12.82
C PRO A 240 -18.01 -5.64 -11.39
N ARG A 241 -19.11 -6.23 -10.89
CA ARG A 241 -19.70 -5.92 -9.58
C ARG A 241 -18.71 -5.96 -8.40
N PRO A 242 -17.76 -6.91 -8.29
CA PRO A 242 -16.76 -6.93 -7.22
C PRO A 242 -15.96 -5.64 -7.10
N LEU A 243 -15.71 -4.94 -8.23
CA LEU A 243 -14.92 -3.70 -8.25
C LEU A 243 -15.61 -2.53 -7.55
N HIS A 244 -16.92 -2.60 -7.26
CA HIS A 244 -17.66 -1.50 -6.64
C HIS A 244 -17.47 -1.40 -5.13
N LYS A 245 -17.00 -2.48 -4.50
CA LYS A 245 -16.76 -2.55 -3.06
C LYS A 245 -15.35 -3.08 -2.83
N PRO A 246 -14.33 -2.25 -3.06
CA PRO A 246 -13.00 -2.59 -2.59
C PRO A 246 -13.03 -2.58 -1.07
N ASP A 247 -12.99 -3.77 -0.47
CA ASP A 247 -12.93 -3.92 0.98
C ASP A 247 -11.69 -3.23 1.57
#